data_AF-A0A2V8SYA7-F1
#
_entry.id   AF-A0A2V8SYA7-F1
#
_cell.length_a   1.000
_cell.length_b   1.000
_cell.length_c   1.000
_cell.angle_alpha   90.00
_cell.angle_beta   90.00
_cell.angle_gamma   90.00
#
_symmetry.space_group_name_H-M   'P 1'
#
loop_
_entity.id
_entity.type
_entity.pdbx_description
1 polymer ?
#
loop_
_entity_poly.entity_id
_entity_poly.type
_entity_poly.pdbx_seq_one_letter_code
_entity_poly.pdbx_strand_id
1 'polypeptide(L)'
;MAQGGQDDINATGAGDVPEAGVILVAFEKLFGGGRGVRRFSRSGVRYVELPEGAMLVEQNPKKSSEWAQLARRGHRVAWVMRDGAYLARVVDGEVSFLD
;
A
#
# COMPACT_ATOMS: atom_id res chain seq x y z
N MET A 1 34.86 -23.14 18.26
CA MET A 1 34.02 -22.41 19.23
C MET A 1 33.20 -21.39 18.46
N ALA A 2 32.01 -21.13 18.99
CA ALA A 2 30.90 -20.30 18.50
C ALA A 2 31.28 -19.04 17.69
N GLN A 3 30.57 -18.81 16.58
CA GLN A 3 29.60 -17.70 16.33
C GLN A 3 30.30 -16.34 16.19
N GLY A 4 30.01 -15.47 15.23
CA GLY A 4 28.84 -15.22 14.40
C GLY A 4 29.07 -13.81 13.84
N GLY A 5 28.45 -13.49 12.71
CA GLY A 5 28.64 -12.20 12.05
C GLY A 5 28.01 -12.28 10.68
N GLN A 6 26.69 -12.35 10.70
CA GLN A 6 25.83 -12.43 9.54
C GLN A 6 25.47 -10.98 9.19
N ASP A 7 26.41 -10.27 8.61
CA ASP A 7 26.32 -8.82 8.37
C ASP A 7 26.69 -8.48 6.92
N ASP A 8 26.09 -9.18 5.96
CA ASP A 8 26.21 -8.85 4.54
C ASP A 8 24.82 -8.82 3.87
N ILE A 9 23.86 -8.08 4.45
CA ILE A 9 22.75 -7.57 3.65
C ILE A 9 23.20 -6.26 3.01
N ASN A 10 23.72 -6.41 1.80
CA ASN A 10 24.13 -5.34 0.92
C ASN A 10 23.12 -4.19 0.93
N ALA A 11 23.61 -3.03 1.39
CA ALA A 11 23.00 -1.74 1.19
C ALA A 11 22.71 -1.54 -0.31
N THR A 12 21.42 -1.57 -0.66
CA THR A 12 20.95 -1.10 -1.96
C THR A 12 20.26 0.24 -1.73
N GLY A 13 20.86 1.32 -2.21
CA GLY A 13 20.26 2.64 -2.15
C GLY A 13 19.00 2.71 -3.02
N ALA A 14 17.82 2.61 -2.40
CA ALA A 14 16.53 3.06 -2.89
C ALA A 14 15.62 3.25 -1.68
N GLY A 15 14.79 4.30 -1.66
CA GLY A 15 13.79 4.45 -0.60
C GLY A 15 12.92 3.20 -0.53
N ASP A 16 12.89 2.51 0.61
CA ASP A 16 12.25 1.20 0.71
C ASP A 16 10.73 1.27 0.50
N VAL A 17 10.15 0.21 -0.07
CA VAL A 17 8.70 0.02 -0.03
C VAL A 17 8.32 -0.30 1.42
N PRO A 18 7.26 0.29 1.99
CA PRO A 18 6.85 -0.04 3.35
C PRO A 18 6.66 -1.55 3.55
N GLU A 19 7.08 -2.07 4.70
CA GLU A 19 6.93 -3.48 5.04
C GLU A 19 5.45 -3.93 4.97
N ALA A 20 5.22 -5.21 4.63
CA ALA A 20 3.87 -5.76 4.48
C ALA A 20 3.00 -5.54 5.72
N GLY A 21 3.57 -5.66 6.93
CA GLY A 21 2.84 -5.41 8.19
C GLY A 21 2.35 -3.96 8.32
N VAL A 22 3.18 -2.99 7.92
CA VAL A 22 2.81 -1.57 7.89
C VAL A 22 1.70 -1.31 6.88
N ILE A 23 1.83 -1.91 5.69
CA ILE A 23 0.82 -1.83 4.62
C ILE A 23 -0.53 -2.37 5.11
N LEU A 24 -0.55 -3.53 5.78
CA LEU A 24 -1.78 -4.17 6.25
C LEU A 24 -2.48 -3.37 7.36
N VAL A 25 -1.71 -2.82 8.31
CA VAL A 25 -2.27 -1.94 9.33
C VAL A 25 -2.91 -0.71 8.69
N ALA A 26 -2.28 -0.12 7.67
CA ALA A 26 -2.85 1.00 6.95
C ALA A 26 -4.09 0.60 6.12
N PHE A 27 -4.09 -0.60 5.55
CA PHE A 27 -5.22 -1.13 4.80
C PHE A 27 -6.47 -1.31 5.66
N GLU A 28 -6.32 -1.92 6.84
CA GLU A 28 -7.44 -2.07 7.77
C GLU A 28 -7.95 -0.71 8.27
N LYS A 29 -7.05 0.26 8.50
CA LYS A 29 -7.46 1.64 8.81
C LYS A 29 -8.24 2.28 7.67
N LEU A 30 -7.75 2.15 6.43
CA LEU A 30 -8.33 2.73 5.22
C LEU A 30 -9.79 2.29 5.03
N PHE A 31 -10.04 0.98 5.17
CA PHE A 31 -11.36 0.40 4.95
C PHE A 31 -12.26 0.39 6.19
N GLY A 32 -11.69 0.29 7.39
CA GLY A 32 -12.43 0.32 8.67
C GLY A 32 -12.79 1.73 9.17
N GLY A 33 -12.36 2.80 8.49
CA GLY A 33 -12.68 4.18 8.88
C GLY A 33 -11.86 4.69 10.06
N GLY A 34 -10.62 4.22 10.21
CA GLY A 34 -9.72 4.62 11.28
C GLY A 34 -9.30 6.10 11.21
N ARG A 35 -8.70 6.60 12.30
CA ARG A 35 -8.05 7.93 12.32
C ARG A 35 -6.97 8.01 11.25
N GLY A 36 -6.86 9.17 10.59
CA GLY A 36 -5.86 9.42 9.54
C GLY A 36 -6.29 9.06 8.12
N VAL A 37 -7.51 8.55 7.92
CA VAL A 37 -8.07 8.36 6.57
C VAL A 37 -8.48 9.72 5.99
N ARG A 38 -7.89 10.06 4.85
CA ARG A 38 -8.17 11.28 4.08
C ARG A 38 -8.85 10.93 2.77
N ARG A 39 -9.40 11.92 2.07
CA ARG A 39 -10.02 11.76 0.74
C ARG A 39 -9.46 12.75 -0.25
N PHE A 40 -9.22 12.30 -1.47
CA PHE A 40 -8.90 13.19 -2.58
C PHE A 40 -10.13 14.00 -2.96
N SER A 41 -10.00 15.33 -3.03
CA SER A 41 -11.11 16.25 -3.30
C SER A 41 -11.82 15.98 -4.64
N ARG A 42 -11.06 15.60 -5.69
CA ARG A 42 -11.60 15.39 -7.04
C ARG A 42 -12.32 14.05 -7.22
N SER A 43 -11.82 12.98 -6.58
CA SER A 43 -12.32 11.62 -6.82
C SER A 43 -13.15 11.06 -5.67
N GLY A 44 -13.00 11.63 -4.46
CA GLY A 44 -13.57 11.10 -3.22
C GLY A 44 -12.87 9.85 -2.69
N VAL A 45 -11.85 9.36 -3.40
CA VAL A 45 -11.09 8.15 -3.07
C VAL A 45 -10.34 8.33 -1.77
N ARG A 46 -10.39 7.32 -0.89
CA ARG A 46 -9.70 7.35 0.38
C ARG A 46 -8.21 7.07 0.24
N TYR A 47 -7.43 7.62 1.16
CA TYR A 47 -6.02 7.28 1.29
C TYR A 47 -5.51 7.49 2.70
N VAL A 48 -4.38 6.84 3.01
CA VAL A 48 -3.63 6.95 4.26
C VAL A 48 -2.16 7.18 3.91
N GLU A 49 -1.49 8.08 4.61
CA GLU A 49 -0.04 8.27 4.50
C GLU A 49 0.71 7.12 5.16
N LEU A 50 1.78 6.68 4.52
CA LEU A 50 2.72 5.69 5.01
C LEU A 50 4.07 6.38 5.30
N PRO A 51 4.99 5.71 6.00
CA PRO A 51 6.37 6.18 6.14
C PRO A 51 7.05 6.45 4.79
N GLU A 52 8.11 7.24 4.82
CA GLU A 52 8.96 7.56 3.66
C GLU A 52 8.21 8.14 2.45
N GLY A 53 7.16 8.91 2.72
CA GLY A 53 6.38 9.61 1.70
C GLY A 53 5.49 8.71 0.85
N ALA A 54 5.42 7.41 1.15
CA ALA A 54 4.50 6.51 0.49
C ALA A 54 3.06 6.77 0.94
N MET A 55 2.10 6.30 0.15
CA MET A 55 0.68 6.39 0.48
C MET A 55 -0.06 5.14 0.07
N LEU A 56 -0.99 4.71 0.91
CA LEU A 56 -1.96 3.66 0.57
C LEU A 56 -3.24 4.30 0.05
N VAL A 57 -3.63 4.00 -1.18
CA VAL A 57 -4.75 4.64 -1.88
C VAL A 57 -5.77 3.59 -2.28
N GLU A 58 -7.03 3.83 -1.91
CA GLU A 58 -8.16 2.99 -2.32
C GLU A 58 -8.28 2.95 -3.86
N GLN A 59 -8.55 1.78 -4.42
CA GLN A 59 -8.85 1.65 -5.84
C GLN A 59 -10.13 2.41 -6.17
N ASN A 60 -10.03 3.35 -7.11
CA ASN A 60 -11.20 4.08 -7.59
C ASN A 60 -12.11 3.13 -8.41
N PRO A 61 -13.34 2.82 -7.95
CA PRO A 61 -14.25 1.94 -8.67
C PRO A 61 -14.81 2.59 -9.93
N LYS A 62 -14.58 3.88 -10.20
CA LYS A 62 -15.05 4.55 -11.42
C LYS A 62 -14.13 4.34 -12.63
N LYS A 63 -12.93 3.79 -12.42
CA LYS A 63 -11.96 3.52 -13.50
C LYS A 63 -12.35 2.27 -14.30
N SER A 64 -11.79 2.08 -15.49
CA SER A 64 -12.07 0.95 -16.38
C SER A 64 -11.18 -0.28 -16.13
N SER A 65 -10.27 -0.24 -15.15
CA SER A 65 -9.35 -1.36 -14.86
C SER A 65 -10.06 -2.58 -14.26
N GLU A 66 -9.46 -3.76 -14.39
CA GLU A 66 -9.93 -5.00 -13.74
C GLU A 66 -10.03 -4.83 -12.22
N TRP A 67 -9.09 -4.12 -11.61
CA TRP A 67 -9.11 -3.75 -10.19
C TRP A 67 -10.30 -2.88 -9.81
N ALA A 68 -10.70 -1.95 -10.69
CA ALA A 68 -11.90 -1.17 -10.46
C ALA A 68 -13.17 -2.02 -10.59
N GLN A 69 -13.18 -3.05 -11.45
CA GLN A 69 -14.28 -4.01 -11.49
C GLN A 69 -14.34 -4.85 -10.21
N LEU A 70 -13.21 -5.29 -9.67
CA LEU A 70 -13.13 -5.96 -8.36
C LEU A 70 -13.69 -5.05 -7.26
N ALA A 71 -13.26 -3.79 -7.20
CA ALA A 71 -13.76 -2.83 -6.22
C ALA A 71 -15.28 -2.62 -6.33
N ARG A 72 -15.82 -2.53 -7.56
CA ARG A 72 -17.28 -2.45 -7.80
C ARG A 72 -18.04 -3.69 -7.28
N ARG A 73 -17.41 -4.86 -7.29
CA ARG A 73 -17.99 -6.10 -6.75
C ARG A 73 -17.90 -6.21 -5.22
N GLY A 74 -17.34 -5.20 -4.54
CA GLY A 74 -17.24 -5.14 -3.09
C GLY A 74 -15.89 -5.57 -2.52
N HIS A 75 -14.92 -5.95 -3.36
CA HIS A 75 -13.57 -6.25 -2.90
C HIS A 75 -12.85 -4.99 -2.42
N ARG A 76 -12.06 -5.12 -1.35
CA ARG A 76 -11.22 -4.06 -0.81
C ARG A 76 -9.90 -4.07 -1.57
N VAL A 77 -9.70 -3.11 -2.46
CA VAL A 77 -8.47 -3.01 -3.27
C VAL A 77 -7.79 -1.67 -2.98
N ALA A 78 -6.48 -1.71 -2.71
CA ALA A 78 -5.67 -0.51 -2.50
C ALA A 78 -4.28 -0.64 -3.12
N TRP A 79 -3.63 0.50 -3.37
CA TRP A 79 -2.30 0.58 -3.95
C TRP A 79 -1.37 1.37 -3.03
N VAL A 80 -0.17 0.85 -2.85
CA VAL A 80 0.95 1.60 -2.28
C VAL A 80 1.62 2.34 -3.42
N MET A 81 1.70 3.66 -3.29
CA MET A 81 2.33 4.52 -4.28
C MET A 81 3.31 5.49 -3.61
N ARG A 82 4.35 5.87 -4.34
CA ARG A 82 5.26 6.97 -3.96
C ARG A 82 5.75 7.66 -5.22
N ASP A 83 5.73 8.98 -5.24
CA ASP A 83 6.20 9.81 -6.37
C ASP A 83 5.63 9.38 -7.75
N GLY A 84 4.38 8.91 -7.76
CA GLY A 84 3.70 8.43 -8.97
C GLY A 84 4.02 6.98 -9.38
N ALA A 85 4.97 6.31 -8.73
CA ALA A 85 5.26 4.90 -8.91
C ALA A 85 4.33 4.02 -8.07
N TYR A 86 3.92 2.88 -8.62
CA TYR A 86 3.18 1.84 -7.89
C TYR A 86 4.18 0.85 -7.31
N LEU A 87 4.17 0.68 -5.99
CA LEU A 87 5.14 -0.14 -5.26
C LEU A 87 4.55 -1.47 -4.78
N ALA A 88 3.27 -1.48 -4.43
CA ALA A 88 2.56 -2.68 -4.00
C ALA A 88 1.05 -2.52 -4.21
N ARG A 89 0.35 -3.64 -4.16
CA ARG A 89 -1.12 -3.74 -4.15
C ARG A 89 -1.56 -4.52 -2.92
N VAL A 90 -2.73 -4.17 -2.40
CA VAL A 90 -3.45 -4.99 -1.42
C VAL A 90 -4.82 -5.35 -1.97
N VAL A 91 -5.18 -6.63 -1.94
CA VAL A 91 -6.51 -7.13 -2.29
C VAL A 91 -7.04 -7.96 -1.13
N ASP A 92 -8.10 -7.48 -0.49
CA ASP A 92 -8.76 -8.15 0.65
C ASP A 92 -7.81 -8.57 1.79
N GLY A 93 -6.70 -7.82 1.98
CA GLY A 93 -5.70 -8.10 3.00
C GLY A 93 -4.51 -8.94 2.52
N GLU A 94 -4.44 -9.27 1.23
CA GLU A 94 -3.27 -9.91 0.62
C GLU A 94 -2.37 -8.86 -0.04
N VAL A 95 -1.11 -8.77 0.38
CA VAL A 95 -0.12 -7.82 -0.16
C VAL A 95 0.67 -8.45 -1.30
N SER A 96 0.75 -7.76 -2.44
CA SER A 96 1.63 -8.10 -3.56
C SER A 96 2.56 -6.92 -3.86
N PHE A 97 3.87 -7.11 -3.72
CA PHE A 97 4.87 -6.11 -4.12
C PHE A 97 5.02 -6.10 -5.64
N LEU A 98 5.26 -4.91 -6.19
CA LEU A 98 5.49 -4.68 -7.60
C LEU A 98 6.97 -4.35 -7.77
N ASP A 99 7.64 -5.10 -8.63
CA ASP A 99 9.04 -4.90 -9.03
C ASP A 99 9.14 -3.91 -10.20
#